data_AF-A0A553QE72-F1
#
_entry.id   AF-A0A553QE72-F1
#
_cell.length_a   1.000
_cell.length_b   1.000
_cell.length_c   1.000
_cell.angle_alpha   90.00
_cell.angle_beta   90.00
_cell.angle_gamma   90.00
#
_symmetry.space_group_name_H-M   'P 1'
#
loop_
_entity.id
_entity.type
_entity.pdbx_description
1 polymer ?
#
loop_
_entity_poly.entity_id
_entity_poly.type
_entity_poly.pdbx_seq_one_letter_code
_entity_poly.pdbx_strand_id
1 'polypeptide(L)'
;VLSINPFKIVEANAEYQRKERKRWSGEGAAMFLFQLPEEVILLVLSYLDPRSLCRLSQTCRRSYQFISRDAVWRKIAKDIINTGLTRQGIDLSHSISLKDRVKVSHNWINGVCRKEILLKWKTNMLPWIELDHDVLYISQAANISAYHLRADGGKLLNSRVALFSGHQEDVCRFTLTDTHLISAGGDGKIIVHDRRSDYSVVYNGHNQEVNCIDSKGGVIVSGSRDRTAKIWALTADRFGQCLHTIPTYDRVWSVAISPSLWYVRVIYLSCGKVQSIPYKRAYSISSRTFPCRNLCKFSLN
;
A
#
# COMPACT_ATOMS: atom_id res chain seq x y z
N VAL A 1 19.81 33.09 -63.00
CA VAL A 1 19.79 31.87 -62.16
C VAL A 1 20.99 31.94 -61.23
N LEU A 2 20.82 32.49 -60.02
CA LEU A 2 21.88 32.55 -59.02
C LEU A 2 21.90 31.22 -58.28
N SER A 3 22.88 30.39 -58.61
CA SER A 3 23.15 29.11 -57.94
C SER A 3 23.59 29.38 -56.50
N ILE A 4 22.69 29.11 -55.54
CA ILE A 4 23.01 29.11 -54.12
C ILE A 4 23.80 27.84 -53.85
N ASN A 5 25.10 27.98 -53.61
CA ASN A 5 25.98 26.85 -53.34
C ASN A 5 25.71 26.30 -51.93
N PRO A 6 25.15 25.08 -51.79
CA PRO A 6 24.72 24.53 -50.50
C PRO A 6 25.90 24.32 -49.52
N PHE A 7 27.13 24.21 -50.00
CA PHE A 7 28.32 24.11 -49.14
C PHE A 7 28.58 25.40 -48.34
N LYS A 8 28.31 26.59 -48.91
CA LYS A 8 28.48 27.86 -48.18
C LYS A 8 27.46 28.04 -47.05
N ILE A 9 26.28 27.44 -47.16
CA ILE A 9 25.25 27.48 -46.11
C ILE A 9 25.64 26.57 -44.94
N VAL A 10 26.23 25.41 -45.23
CA VAL A 10 26.70 24.47 -44.20
C VAL A 10 27.89 25.05 -43.43
N GLU A 11 28.83 25.72 -44.12
CA GLU A 11 29.94 26.41 -43.47
C GLU A 11 29.49 27.60 -42.63
N ALA A 12 28.54 28.42 -43.13
CA ALA A 12 27.98 29.53 -42.38
C ALA A 12 27.24 29.07 -41.11
N ASN A 13 26.50 27.95 -41.19
CA ASN A 13 25.87 27.34 -40.02
C ASN A 13 26.90 26.75 -39.04
N ALA A 14 27.97 26.13 -39.53
CA ALA A 14 29.04 25.61 -38.69
C ALA A 14 29.83 26.73 -37.99
N GLU A 15 30.05 27.86 -38.67
CA GLU A 15 30.65 29.06 -38.07
C GLU A 15 29.73 29.76 -37.08
N TYR A 16 28.42 29.86 -37.36
CA TYR A 16 27.43 30.37 -36.42
C TYR A 16 27.39 29.50 -35.15
N GLN A 17 27.33 28.18 -35.31
CA GLN A 17 27.38 27.22 -34.20
C GLN A 17 28.72 27.24 -33.44
N ARG A 18 29.85 27.53 -34.12
CA ARG A 18 31.16 27.72 -33.47
C ARG A 18 31.26 29.06 -32.73
N LYS A 19 30.69 30.14 -33.27
CA LYS A 19 30.59 31.46 -32.61
C LYS A 19 29.70 31.40 -31.39
N GLU A 20 28.57 30.71 -31.47
CA GLU A 20 27.72 30.41 -30.32
C GLU A 20 28.48 29.50 -29.33
N ARG A 21 29.10 28.38 -29.74
CA ARG A 21 29.90 27.57 -28.80
C ARG A 21 31.01 28.35 -28.06
N LYS A 22 31.66 29.33 -28.70
CA LYS A 22 32.64 30.22 -28.05
C LYS A 22 32.02 31.31 -27.18
N ARG A 23 30.82 31.79 -27.51
CA ARG A 23 30.05 32.74 -26.67
C ARG A 23 29.48 32.06 -25.42
N TRP A 24 29.30 30.74 -25.46
CA TRP A 24 28.73 29.92 -24.40
C TRP A 24 29.78 29.04 -23.68
N SER A 25 31.08 29.18 -23.98
CA SER A 25 32.18 28.44 -23.33
C SER A 25 32.70 29.10 -22.04
N GLY A 26 32.13 30.24 -21.63
CA GLY A 26 32.43 30.87 -20.34
C GLY A 26 31.37 30.50 -19.30
N GLU A 27 31.78 30.44 -18.03
CA GLU A 27 31.01 30.10 -16.82
C GLU A 27 29.66 30.85 -16.65
N GLY A 28 29.30 31.79 -17.53
CA GLY A 28 28.10 32.62 -17.47
C GLY A 28 26.80 32.01 -18.01
N ALA A 29 26.81 30.94 -18.81
CA ALA A 29 25.56 30.40 -19.39
C ALA A 29 24.63 29.75 -18.35
N ALA A 30 25.20 29.10 -17.33
CA ALA A 30 24.44 28.53 -16.22
C ALA A 30 23.88 29.61 -15.25
N MET A 31 24.36 30.85 -15.33
CA MET A 31 23.92 31.95 -14.46
C MET A 31 22.57 32.54 -14.86
N PHE A 32 22.14 32.46 -16.12
CA PHE A 32 20.95 33.20 -16.57
C PHE A 32 19.62 32.64 -16.07
N LEU A 33 19.45 31.31 -15.98
CA LEU A 33 18.16 30.73 -15.56
C LEU A 33 17.82 31.12 -14.11
N PHE A 34 18.83 31.11 -13.21
CA PHE A 34 18.65 31.44 -11.80
C PHE A 34 18.79 32.93 -11.47
N GLN A 35 18.90 33.79 -12.49
CA GLN A 35 18.72 35.24 -12.35
C GLN A 35 17.25 35.65 -12.48
N LEU A 36 16.39 34.77 -13.00
CA LEU A 36 14.95 35.00 -13.11
C LEU A 36 14.25 34.89 -11.74
N PRO A 37 13.11 35.56 -11.55
CA PRO A 37 12.23 35.32 -10.41
C PRO A 37 11.82 33.85 -10.29
N GLU A 38 11.64 33.38 -9.05
CA GLU A 38 11.35 31.97 -8.75
C GLU A 38 10.11 31.46 -9.48
N GLU A 39 9.08 32.30 -9.59
CA GLU A 39 7.81 31.99 -10.24
C GLU A 39 7.99 31.72 -11.74
N VAL A 40 8.86 32.49 -12.40
CA VAL A 40 9.16 32.33 -13.83
C VAL A 40 9.91 31.02 -14.05
N ILE A 41 10.86 30.69 -13.17
CA ILE A 41 11.60 29.42 -13.23
C ILE A 41 10.62 28.26 -13.06
N LEU A 42 9.74 28.30 -12.04
CA LEU A 42 8.73 27.26 -11.82
C LEU A 42 7.79 27.09 -13.03
N LEU A 43 7.39 28.20 -13.67
CA LEU A 43 6.57 28.15 -14.88
C LEU A 43 7.29 27.47 -16.04
N VAL A 44 8.54 27.85 -16.31
CA VAL A 44 9.38 27.22 -17.36
C VAL A 44 9.54 25.72 -17.08
N LEU A 45 9.87 25.35 -15.85
CA LEU A 45 10.02 23.95 -15.45
C LEU A 45 8.70 23.16 -15.57
N SER A 46 7.54 23.81 -15.42
CA SER A 46 6.23 23.14 -15.50
C SER A 46 5.84 22.64 -16.90
N TYR A 47 6.57 23.07 -17.94
CA TYR A 47 6.44 22.60 -19.32
C TYR A 47 7.38 21.44 -19.66
N LEU A 48 8.34 21.13 -18.79
CA LEU A 48 9.29 20.06 -19.01
C LEU A 48 8.74 18.73 -18.51
N ASP A 49 9.05 17.65 -19.22
CA ASP A 49 8.74 16.30 -18.77
C ASP A 49 9.67 15.85 -17.63
N PRO A 50 9.27 14.88 -16.80
CA PRO A 50 10.06 14.38 -15.68
C PRO A 50 11.50 13.98 -16.03
N ARG A 51 11.72 13.43 -17.24
CA ARG A 51 13.06 13.00 -17.67
C ARG A 51 13.94 14.20 -17.99
N SER A 52 13.40 15.22 -18.67
CA SER A 52 14.13 16.47 -18.92
C SER A 52 14.44 17.23 -17.64
N LEU A 53 13.53 17.24 -16.66
CA LEU A 53 13.80 17.80 -15.33
C LEU A 53 14.96 17.07 -14.63
N CYS A 54 15.00 15.74 -14.69
CA CYS A 54 16.10 14.96 -14.15
C CYS A 54 17.44 15.26 -14.86
N ARG A 55 17.44 15.39 -16.20
CA ARG A 55 18.64 15.79 -16.96
C ARG A 55 19.10 17.21 -16.60
N LEU A 56 18.16 18.15 -16.47
CA LEU A 56 18.45 19.53 -16.07
C LEU A 56 19.03 19.57 -14.65
N SER A 57 18.59 18.69 -13.76
CA SER A 57 19.15 18.58 -12.40
C SER A 57 20.62 18.14 -12.37
N GLN A 58 21.14 17.57 -13.46
CA GLN A 58 22.53 17.13 -13.57
C GLN A 58 23.46 18.21 -14.14
N THR A 59 22.94 19.37 -14.58
CA THR A 59 23.78 20.38 -15.26
C THR A 59 24.60 21.22 -14.28
N CYS A 60 24.07 21.56 -13.12
CA CYS A 60 24.78 22.28 -12.07
C CYS A 60 24.18 22.06 -10.68
N ARG A 61 24.93 22.37 -9.62
CA ARG A 61 24.49 22.21 -8.23
C ARG A 61 23.24 23.03 -7.90
N ARG A 62 23.13 24.23 -8.47
CA ARG A 62 21.98 25.12 -8.24
C ARG A 62 20.71 24.58 -8.89
N SER A 63 20.79 24.05 -10.11
CA SER A 63 19.70 23.30 -10.76
C SER A 63 19.30 22.08 -9.97
N TYR A 64 20.27 21.31 -9.48
CA TYR A 64 19.99 20.16 -8.65
C TYR A 64 19.18 20.54 -7.39
N GLN A 65 19.64 21.56 -6.66
CA GLN A 65 18.97 22.03 -5.44
C GLN A 65 17.56 22.54 -5.72
N PHE A 66 17.38 23.36 -6.77
CA PHE A 66 16.09 23.95 -7.10
C PHE A 66 15.09 22.90 -7.58
N ILE A 67 15.50 22.02 -8.50
CA ILE A 67 14.64 20.96 -9.06
C ILE A 67 14.31 19.92 -8.01
N SER A 68 15.14 19.73 -6.98
CA SER A 68 14.84 18.79 -5.90
C SER A 68 13.77 19.30 -4.92
N ARG A 69 13.30 20.55 -5.04
CA ARG A 69 12.20 21.09 -4.25
C ARG A 69 10.85 20.50 -4.69
N ASP A 70 9.99 20.20 -3.72
CA ASP A 70 8.66 19.64 -3.96
C ASP A 70 7.76 20.53 -4.82
N ALA A 71 7.97 21.85 -4.82
CA ALA A 71 7.21 22.80 -5.65
C ALA A 71 7.23 22.43 -7.14
N VAL A 72 8.38 21.97 -7.65
CA VAL A 72 8.56 21.57 -9.05
C VAL A 72 7.76 20.31 -9.37
N TRP A 73 7.73 19.36 -8.44
CA TRP A 73 7.13 18.05 -8.64
C TRP A 73 5.65 17.99 -8.29
N ARG A 74 5.10 18.99 -7.57
CA ARG A 74 3.71 19.00 -7.09
C ARG A 74 2.67 18.84 -8.20
N LYS A 75 2.86 19.51 -9.34
CA LYS A 75 1.94 19.39 -10.50
C LYS A 75 1.97 17.97 -11.05
N ILE A 76 3.17 17.46 -11.33
CA ILE A 76 3.41 16.12 -11.86
C ILE A 76 2.88 15.04 -10.90
N ALA A 77 3.11 15.22 -9.60
CA ALA A 77 2.73 14.25 -8.59
C ALA A 77 1.20 14.13 -8.41
N LYS A 78 0.41 15.18 -8.73
CA LYS A 78 -1.07 15.10 -8.71
C LYS A 78 -1.63 14.21 -9.81
N ASP A 79 -0.93 14.14 -10.95
CA ASP A 79 -1.39 13.44 -12.15
C ASP A 79 -0.95 11.97 -12.18
N ILE A 80 -0.15 11.54 -11.20
CA ILE A 80 0.47 10.22 -11.16
C ILE A 80 -0.03 9.43 -9.94
N ILE A 81 -0.17 8.11 -10.09
CA ILE A 81 -0.65 7.21 -9.03
C ILE A 81 0.34 7.10 -7.86
N ASN A 82 -0.18 6.79 -6.67
CA ASN A 82 0.60 6.42 -5.47
C ASN A 82 1.66 7.45 -5.00
N THR A 83 1.48 8.73 -5.30
CA THR A 83 2.38 9.80 -4.83
C THR A 83 2.07 10.29 -3.42
N GLY A 84 0.94 9.87 -2.84
CA GLY A 84 0.46 10.35 -1.54
C GLY A 84 -0.21 11.73 -1.60
N LEU A 85 -0.38 12.31 -2.79
CA LEU A 85 -1.17 13.52 -2.97
C LEU A 85 -2.65 13.18 -3.17
N THR A 86 -3.50 13.85 -2.41
CA THR A 86 -4.95 13.84 -2.66
C THR A 86 -5.28 14.62 -3.94
N ARG A 87 -6.49 14.40 -4.49
CA ARG A 87 -7.01 15.24 -5.59
C ARG A 87 -7.06 16.72 -5.23
N GLN A 88 -7.23 17.05 -3.96
CA GLN A 88 -7.23 18.41 -3.43
C GLN A 88 -5.80 18.99 -3.28
N GLY A 89 -4.76 18.18 -3.49
CA GLY A 89 -3.36 18.57 -3.38
C GLY A 89 -2.78 18.56 -1.97
N ILE A 90 -3.54 18.03 -1.00
CA ILE A 90 -3.06 17.73 0.36
C ILE A 90 -2.09 16.57 0.25
N ASP A 91 -0.93 16.74 0.88
CA ASP A 91 0.13 15.73 0.92
C ASP A 91 -0.01 14.88 2.19
N LEU A 92 -0.22 13.57 2.01
CA LEU A 92 -0.54 12.63 3.08
C LEU A 92 0.70 11.91 3.64
N SER A 93 1.83 11.99 2.92
CA SER A 93 3.12 11.51 3.39
C SER A 93 4.02 12.73 3.38
N HIS A 94 4.85 12.97 4.40
CA HIS A 94 5.85 14.05 4.36
C HIS A 94 7.27 13.53 4.52
N SER A 95 7.42 12.22 4.75
CA SER A 95 8.70 11.58 5.04
C SER A 95 9.58 11.39 3.81
N ILE A 96 9.01 11.34 2.60
CA ILE A 96 9.72 11.07 1.34
C ILE A 96 9.54 12.27 0.40
N SER A 97 10.56 12.77 -0.27
CA SER A 97 10.40 13.90 -1.21
C SER A 97 9.41 13.58 -2.36
N LEU A 98 8.70 14.58 -2.89
CA LEU A 98 7.79 14.36 -4.03
C LEU A 98 8.56 13.86 -5.27
N LYS A 99 9.80 14.33 -5.45
CA LYS A 99 10.70 13.85 -6.50
C LYS A 99 10.89 12.34 -6.44
N ASP A 100 11.20 11.81 -5.27
CA ASP A 100 11.44 10.37 -5.10
C ASP A 100 10.16 9.56 -5.27
N ARG A 101 9.02 10.08 -4.81
CA ARG A 101 7.72 9.41 -5.01
C ARG A 101 7.31 9.36 -6.48
N VAL A 102 7.50 10.46 -7.22
CA VAL A 102 7.26 10.49 -8.67
C VAL A 102 8.17 9.49 -9.39
N LYS A 103 9.45 9.42 -8.99
CA LYS A 103 10.40 8.43 -9.52
C LYS A 103 9.93 7.00 -9.26
N VAL A 104 9.54 6.68 -8.02
CA VAL A 104 9.01 5.35 -7.66
C VAL A 104 7.78 5.03 -8.49
N SER A 105 6.82 5.95 -8.59
CA SER A 105 5.61 5.72 -9.39
C SER A 105 5.90 5.52 -10.87
N HIS A 106 6.84 6.29 -11.45
CA HIS A 106 7.28 6.07 -12.81
C HIS A 106 7.93 4.69 -13.01
N ASN A 107 8.72 4.22 -12.04
CA ASN A 107 9.27 2.86 -12.06
C ASN A 107 8.16 1.81 -12.08
N TRP A 108 7.12 1.97 -11.24
CA TRP A 108 5.95 1.09 -11.24
C TRP A 108 5.21 1.07 -12.58
N ILE A 109 4.95 2.23 -13.18
CA ILE A 109 4.27 2.34 -14.48
C ILE A 109 5.05 1.61 -15.59
N ASN A 110 6.37 1.66 -15.55
CA ASN A 110 7.23 1.01 -16.54
C ASN A 110 7.65 -0.43 -16.15
N GLY A 111 7.15 -0.97 -15.03
CA GLY A 111 7.52 -2.31 -14.55
C GLY A 111 8.97 -2.44 -14.07
N VAL A 112 9.66 -1.33 -13.82
CA VAL A 112 11.05 -1.32 -13.34
C VAL A 112 11.04 -1.64 -11.84
N CYS A 113 11.47 -2.85 -11.49
CA CYS A 113 11.57 -3.30 -10.11
C CYS A 113 12.83 -4.15 -9.89
N ARG A 114 13.37 -4.11 -8.67
CA ARG A 114 14.41 -5.03 -8.22
C ARG A 114 13.72 -6.24 -7.58
N LYS A 115 14.08 -7.45 -8.01
CA LYS A 115 13.56 -8.69 -7.45
C LYS A 115 14.65 -9.35 -6.63
N GLU A 116 14.37 -9.63 -5.37
CA GLU A 116 15.29 -10.30 -4.47
C GLU A 116 14.59 -11.39 -3.67
N ILE A 117 15.33 -12.45 -3.36
CA ILE A 117 14.85 -13.54 -2.54
C ILE A 117 15.20 -13.21 -1.09
N LEU A 118 14.19 -12.82 -0.30
CA LEU A 118 14.37 -12.48 1.11
C LEU A 118 14.49 -13.71 2.01
N LEU A 119 13.69 -14.74 1.73
CA LEU A 119 13.66 -16.01 2.46
C LEU A 119 13.55 -17.17 1.49
N LYS A 120 14.19 -18.29 1.84
CA LYS A 120 14.08 -19.55 1.12
C LYS A 120 13.82 -20.66 2.14
N TRP A 121 12.77 -21.43 1.92
CA TRP A 121 12.41 -22.58 2.73
C TRP A 121 12.62 -23.88 1.95
N LYS A 122 12.73 -24.99 2.69
CA LYS A 122 12.86 -26.33 2.10
C LYS A 122 11.50 -26.91 1.68
N THR A 123 10.43 -26.49 2.35
CA THR A 123 9.07 -26.98 2.13
C THR A 123 8.26 -25.99 1.29
N ASN A 124 7.49 -26.51 0.34
CA ASN A 124 6.55 -25.72 -0.45
C ASN A 124 5.26 -25.52 0.35
N MET A 125 5.27 -24.53 1.23
CA MET A 125 4.06 -24.00 1.86
C MET A 125 3.66 -22.72 1.12
N LEU A 126 2.35 -22.44 1.05
CA LEU A 126 1.85 -21.12 0.63
C LEU A 126 1.64 -20.29 1.89
N PRO A 127 2.61 -19.45 2.30
CA PRO A 127 2.47 -18.66 3.50
C PRO A 127 1.46 -17.53 3.27
N TRP A 128 0.74 -17.18 4.34
CA TRP A 128 0.13 -15.87 4.44
C TRP A 128 1.21 -14.86 4.84
N ILE A 129 1.17 -13.68 4.24
CA ILE A 129 2.17 -12.63 4.47
C ILE A 129 1.44 -11.31 4.69
N GLU A 130 1.90 -10.55 5.68
CA GLU A 130 1.43 -9.20 5.96
C GLU A 130 2.62 -8.32 6.31
N LEU A 131 2.67 -7.12 5.73
CA LEU A 131 3.71 -6.14 6.00
C LEU A 131 3.09 -5.00 6.78
N ASP A 132 3.56 -4.80 8.01
CA ASP A 132 3.20 -3.64 8.82
C ASP A 132 4.45 -2.80 9.07
N HIS A 133 4.47 -1.60 8.48
CA HIS A 133 5.64 -0.72 8.45
C HIS A 133 6.90 -1.46 7.97
N ASP A 134 7.89 -1.63 8.86
CA ASP A 134 9.16 -2.32 8.57
C ASP A 134 9.19 -3.76 9.10
N VAL A 135 8.05 -4.31 9.52
CA VAL A 135 7.93 -5.66 10.08
C VAL A 135 7.12 -6.54 9.15
N LEU A 136 7.78 -7.58 8.62
CA LEU A 136 7.18 -8.60 7.77
C LEU A 136 6.73 -9.79 8.63
N TYR A 137 5.43 -10.04 8.64
CA TYR A 137 4.80 -11.19 9.29
C TYR A 137 4.55 -12.28 8.26
N ILE A 138 4.93 -13.51 8.59
CA ILE A 138 4.84 -14.67 7.68
C ILE A 138 4.33 -15.87 8.47
N SER A 139 3.28 -16.52 7.97
CA SER A 139 2.84 -17.81 8.51
C SER A 139 3.73 -18.95 8.00
N GLN A 140 4.11 -19.85 8.91
CA GLN A 140 4.95 -21.01 8.68
C GLN A 140 4.33 -22.19 9.42
N ALA A 141 3.49 -22.96 8.72
CA ALA A 141 2.67 -24.01 9.32
C ALA A 141 1.83 -23.46 10.49
N ALA A 142 1.93 -24.04 11.68
CA ALA A 142 1.20 -23.63 12.88
C ALA A 142 1.69 -22.32 13.54
N ASN A 143 2.81 -21.75 13.07
CA ASN A 143 3.44 -20.59 13.71
C ASN A 143 3.43 -19.38 12.78
N ILE A 144 3.47 -18.19 13.36
CA ILE A 144 3.67 -16.93 12.64
C ILE A 144 4.95 -16.28 13.13
N SER A 145 5.76 -15.82 12.20
CA SER A 145 7.08 -15.25 12.46
C SER A 145 7.13 -13.82 11.96
N ALA A 146 7.68 -12.93 12.78
CA ALA A 146 7.88 -11.52 12.44
C ALA A 146 9.36 -11.24 12.18
N TYR A 147 9.66 -10.50 11.12
CA TYR A 147 11.02 -10.14 10.71
C TYR A 147 11.14 -8.65 10.43
N HIS A 148 12.18 -8.00 10.93
CA HIS A 148 12.48 -6.62 10.52
C HIS A 148 13.15 -6.59 9.14
N LEU A 149 12.59 -5.77 8.26
CA LEU A 149 13.20 -5.42 6.99
C LEU A 149 14.25 -4.33 7.20
N ARG A 150 15.41 -4.47 6.56
CA ARG A 150 16.40 -3.38 6.52
C ARG A 150 15.90 -2.27 5.61
N ALA A 151 16.14 -1.02 6.01
CA ALA A 151 15.84 0.18 5.22
C ALA A 151 16.51 0.19 3.82
N ASP A 152 17.62 -0.53 3.66
CA ASP A 152 18.34 -0.66 2.38
C ASP A 152 17.73 -1.71 1.42
N GLY A 153 16.57 -2.28 1.78
CA GLY A 153 15.77 -3.16 0.91
C GLY A 153 16.41 -4.52 0.56
N GLY A 154 17.64 -4.78 1.01
CA GLY A 154 18.45 -5.88 0.48
C GLY A 154 18.43 -7.20 1.26
N LYS A 155 18.21 -7.15 2.58
CA LYS A 155 18.31 -8.33 3.45
C LYS A 155 17.40 -8.19 4.66
N LEU A 156 16.76 -9.28 5.06
CA LEU A 156 16.15 -9.36 6.39
C LEU A 156 17.26 -9.23 7.44
N LEU A 157 16.95 -8.56 8.54
CA LEU A 157 17.77 -8.73 9.73
C LEU A 157 17.67 -10.22 10.10
N ASN A 158 18.82 -10.89 10.24
CA ASN A 158 18.92 -12.35 10.37
C ASN A 158 18.30 -12.91 11.67
N SER A 159 17.65 -12.05 12.47
CA SER A 159 16.94 -12.40 13.68
C SER A 159 15.44 -12.24 13.48
N ARG A 160 14.68 -13.25 13.90
CA ARG A 160 13.24 -13.12 14.12
C ARG A 160 13.03 -12.11 15.25
N VAL A 161 12.02 -11.28 15.10
CA VAL A 161 11.63 -10.26 16.09
C VAL A 161 10.67 -10.86 17.10
N ALA A 162 9.71 -11.64 16.61
CA ALA A 162 8.72 -12.32 17.41
C ALA A 162 8.30 -13.65 16.76
N LEU A 163 7.84 -14.57 17.59
CA LEU A 163 7.28 -15.86 17.20
C LEU A 163 5.92 -16.01 17.90
N PHE A 164 4.87 -16.15 17.12
CA PHE A 164 3.52 -16.39 17.61
C PHE A 164 3.17 -17.85 17.34
N SER A 165 3.00 -18.62 18.40
CA SER A 165 2.66 -20.04 18.37
C SER A 165 1.36 -20.28 19.14
N GLY A 166 0.82 -21.49 19.02
CA GLY A 166 -0.35 -21.94 19.78
C GLY A 166 -1.35 -22.77 18.98
N HIS A 167 -1.32 -22.66 17.64
CA HIS A 167 -2.15 -23.52 16.79
C HIS A 167 -1.62 -24.96 16.79
N GLN A 168 -2.54 -25.91 16.67
CA GLN A 168 -2.23 -27.34 16.58
C GLN A 168 -2.08 -27.81 15.13
N GLU A 169 -2.67 -27.07 14.19
CA GLU A 169 -2.57 -27.28 12.75
C GLU A 169 -2.08 -26.00 12.05
N ASP A 170 -1.99 -26.04 10.72
CA ASP A 170 -1.53 -24.92 9.93
C ASP A 170 -2.39 -23.66 10.12
N VAL A 171 -1.72 -22.50 10.21
CA VAL A 171 -2.38 -21.19 10.17
C VAL A 171 -2.87 -20.96 8.76
N CYS A 172 -4.19 -21.02 8.58
CA CYS A 172 -4.85 -20.78 7.31
C CYS A 172 -4.81 -19.29 6.93
N ARG A 173 -4.99 -18.40 7.91
CA ARG A 173 -5.05 -16.95 7.68
C ARG A 173 -4.72 -16.17 8.95
N PHE A 174 -4.11 -15.00 8.82
CA PHE A 174 -4.02 -14.03 9.92
C PHE A 174 -4.26 -12.60 9.42
N THR A 175 -4.51 -11.70 10.37
CA THR A 175 -4.70 -10.26 10.17
C THR A 175 -4.05 -9.48 11.31
N LEU A 176 -3.48 -8.31 11.01
CA LEU A 176 -2.90 -7.41 12.00
C LEU A 176 -3.82 -6.23 12.32
N THR A 177 -3.81 -5.84 13.58
CA THR A 177 -4.30 -4.55 14.06
C THR A 177 -3.16 -3.77 14.70
N ASP A 178 -3.40 -2.53 15.09
CA ASP A 178 -2.39 -1.69 15.75
C ASP A 178 -1.84 -2.32 17.05
N THR A 179 -2.63 -3.18 17.70
CA THR A 179 -2.34 -3.75 19.02
C THR A 179 -2.26 -5.26 19.03
N HIS A 180 -3.07 -5.95 18.23
CA HIS A 180 -3.19 -7.40 18.25
C HIS A 180 -2.87 -8.03 16.89
N LEU A 181 -2.32 -9.24 16.92
CA LEU A 181 -2.23 -10.16 15.80
C LEU A 181 -3.32 -11.21 15.98
N ILE A 182 -4.12 -11.43 14.95
CA ILE A 182 -5.25 -12.37 15.01
C ILE A 182 -5.03 -13.46 13.98
N SER A 183 -4.87 -14.69 14.44
CA SER A 183 -4.60 -15.86 13.61
C SER A 183 -5.77 -16.85 13.64
N ALA A 184 -5.97 -17.53 12.52
CA ALA A 184 -6.98 -18.55 12.29
C ALA A 184 -6.30 -19.82 11.77
N GLY A 185 -6.60 -20.95 12.41
CA GLY A 185 -5.96 -22.23 12.13
C GLY A 185 -6.90 -23.29 11.55
N GLY A 186 -6.30 -24.35 11.01
CA GLY A 186 -7.00 -25.58 10.60
C GLY A 186 -7.70 -26.28 11.77
N ASP A 187 -7.19 -26.06 12.99
CA ASP A 187 -7.69 -26.62 14.25
C ASP A 187 -9.04 -26.02 14.72
N GLY A 188 -9.67 -25.17 13.91
CA GLY A 188 -10.94 -24.52 14.24
C GLY A 188 -10.82 -23.37 15.27
N LYS A 189 -9.60 -23.06 15.71
CA LYS A 189 -9.32 -22.04 16.70
C LYS A 189 -8.97 -20.72 16.05
N ILE A 190 -9.28 -19.65 16.76
CA ILE A 190 -8.81 -18.30 16.47
C ILE A 190 -7.95 -17.90 17.67
N ILE A 191 -6.72 -17.46 17.42
CA ILE A 191 -5.83 -17.01 18.50
C ILE A 191 -5.58 -15.51 18.30
N VAL A 192 -5.77 -14.76 19.39
CA VAL A 192 -5.50 -13.33 19.43
C VAL A 192 -4.28 -13.13 20.31
N HIS A 193 -3.16 -12.74 19.69
CA HIS A 193 -1.92 -12.41 20.36
C HIS A 193 -1.82 -10.88 20.51
N ASP A 194 -1.35 -10.43 21.67
CA ASP A 194 -0.86 -9.06 21.80
C ASP A 194 0.45 -8.94 20.99
N ARG A 195 0.64 -7.82 20.30
CA ARG A 195 1.85 -7.57 19.51
C ARG A 195 3.03 -7.10 20.37
N ARG A 196 2.75 -6.54 21.56
CA ARG A 196 3.76 -5.97 22.46
C ARG A 196 4.09 -6.87 23.64
N SER A 197 3.24 -7.86 23.91
CA SER A 197 3.32 -8.80 25.02
C SER A 197 3.32 -10.23 24.48
N ASP A 198 3.75 -11.18 25.29
CA ASP A 198 3.61 -12.62 24.99
C ASP A 198 2.20 -13.16 25.37
N TYR A 199 1.28 -12.25 25.71
CA TYR A 199 -0.08 -12.60 26.06
C TYR A 199 -0.88 -13.01 24.82
N SER A 200 -1.57 -14.14 24.92
CA SER A 200 -2.47 -14.62 23.87
C SER A 200 -3.74 -15.22 24.46
N VAL A 201 -4.81 -15.16 23.67
CA VAL A 201 -6.11 -15.73 24.03
C VAL A 201 -6.62 -16.58 22.88
N VAL A 202 -7.10 -17.77 23.22
CA VAL A 202 -7.64 -18.74 22.27
C VAL A 202 -9.16 -18.68 22.29
N TYR A 203 -9.76 -18.41 21.14
CA TYR A 203 -11.19 -18.53 20.92
C TYR A 203 -11.49 -19.87 20.26
N ASN A 204 -12.22 -20.72 20.99
CA ASN A 204 -12.78 -21.96 20.44
C ASN A 204 -14.01 -21.60 19.63
N GLY A 205 -13.76 -21.17 18.39
CA GLY A 205 -14.77 -20.51 17.58
C GLY A 205 -15.58 -21.44 16.71
N HIS A 206 -14.90 -22.34 16.01
CA HIS A 206 -15.47 -23.15 14.95
C HIS A 206 -15.21 -24.63 15.17
N ASN A 207 -16.08 -25.47 14.61
CA ASN A 207 -15.95 -26.93 14.73
C ASN A 207 -15.05 -27.55 13.65
N GLN A 208 -14.61 -26.73 12.68
CA GLN A 208 -13.73 -27.12 11.58
C GLN A 208 -12.82 -25.95 11.20
N GLU A 209 -11.85 -26.21 10.32
CA GLU A 209 -10.89 -25.27 9.72
C GLU A 209 -11.47 -23.86 9.50
N VAL A 210 -10.77 -22.86 10.03
CA VAL A 210 -11.11 -21.44 9.84
C VAL A 210 -10.35 -20.92 8.62
N ASN A 211 -11.00 -20.98 7.46
CA ASN A 211 -10.38 -20.64 6.16
C ASN A 211 -10.02 -19.15 6.02
N CYS A 212 -10.77 -18.27 6.67
CA CYS A 212 -10.64 -16.84 6.47
C CYS A 212 -10.98 -16.04 7.72
N ILE A 213 -10.28 -14.93 7.90
CA ILE A 213 -10.45 -14.01 9.01
C ILE A 213 -10.17 -12.58 8.55
N ASP A 214 -10.91 -11.64 9.08
CA ASP A 214 -10.69 -10.21 8.89
C ASP A 214 -11.03 -9.45 10.18
N SER A 215 -10.38 -8.32 10.42
CA SER A 215 -10.57 -7.54 11.64
C SER A 215 -10.60 -6.05 11.36
N LYS A 216 -11.57 -5.35 11.96
CA LYS A 216 -11.66 -3.89 11.88
C LYS A 216 -12.57 -3.31 12.96
N GLY A 217 -12.16 -2.19 13.54
CA GLY A 217 -12.98 -1.42 14.47
C GLY A 217 -13.38 -2.20 15.73
N GLY A 218 -12.46 -2.99 16.28
CA GLY A 218 -12.71 -3.80 17.47
C GLY A 218 -13.64 -5.00 17.24
N VAL A 219 -13.75 -5.46 15.99
CA VAL A 219 -14.52 -6.64 15.61
C VAL A 219 -13.66 -7.56 14.78
N ILE A 220 -13.82 -8.86 15.00
CA ILE A 220 -13.24 -9.92 14.19
C ILE A 220 -14.38 -10.64 13.49
N VAL A 221 -14.20 -10.93 12.21
CA VAL A 221 -15.08 -11.79 11.43
C VAL A 221 -14.28 -13.00 11.00
N SER A 222 -14.77 -14.19 11.33
CA SER A 222 -14.18 -15.46 10.92
C SER A 222 -15.16 -16.24 10.04
N GLY A 223 -14.62 -16.99 9.08
CA GLY A 223 -15.39 -17.88 8.21
C GLY A 223 -14.75 -19.26 8.17
N SER A 224 -15.57 -20.30 8.35
CA SER A 224 -15.10 -21.68 8.49
C SER A 224 -15.72 -22.64 7.48
N ARG A 225 -15.08 -23.80 7.36
CA ARG A 225 -15.58 -25.00 6.70
C ARG A 225 -16.82 -25.59 7.38
N ASP A 226 -17.08 -25.23 8.64
CA ASP A 226 -18.27 -25.64 9.40
C ASP A 226 -19.59 -25.02 8.89
N ARG A 227 -19.54 -24.26 7.78
CA ARG A 227 -20.66 -23.54 7.17
C ARG A 227 -21.22 -22.45 8.08
N THR A 228 -20.36 -21.83 8.88
CA THR A 228 -20.70 -20.64 9.64
C THR A 228 -19.68 -19.53 9.44
N ALA A 229 -20.16 -18.30 9.49
CA ALA A 229 -19.35 -17.13 9.75
C ALA A 229 -19.66 -16.62 11.16
N LYS A 230 -18.63 -16.28 11.94
CA LYS A 230 -18.80 -15.78 13.31
C LYS A 230 -18.23 -14.39 13.43
N ILE A 231 -18.88 -13.59 14.26
CA ILE A 231 -18.46 -12.23 14.58
C ILE A 231 -18.08 -12.22 16.06
N TRP A 232 -16.89 -11.73 16.35
CA TRP A 232 -16.32 -11.67 17.69
C TRP A 232 -16.05 -10.23 18.09
N ALA A 233 -16.29 -9.92 19.35
CA ALA A 233 -15.87 -8.66 19.93
C ALA A 233 -14.37 -8.71 20.26
N LEU A 234 -13.64 -7.71 19.77
CA LEU A 234 -12.25 -7.39 20.11
C LEU A 234 -12.22 -6.02 20.81
N THR A 235 -13.07 -5.88 21.83
CA THR A 235 -13.15 -4.71 22.71
C THR A 235 -12.84 -5.15 24.13
N ALA A 236 -12.21 -4.28 24.92
CA ALA A 236 -11.68 -4.64 26.24
C ALA A 236 -12.77 -5.14 27.22
N ASP A 237 -14.02 -4.71 27.05
CA ASP A 237 -15.18 -5.07 27.86
C ASP A 237 -15.82 -6.41 27.44
N ARG A 238 -15.67 -6.84 26.19
CA ARG A 238 -16.32 -8.05 25.63
C ARG A 238 -15.33 -8.98 24.94
N PHE A 239 -14.09 -9.00 25.42
CA PHE A 239 -13.01 -9.75 24.80
C PHE A 239 -13.36 -11.25 24.70
N GLY A 240 -13.35 -11.78 23.47
CA GLY A 240 -13.61 -13.19 23.19
C GLY A 240 -15.07 -13.62 23.17
N GLN A 241 -16.02 -12.69 23.28
CA GLN A 241 -17.44 -13.03 23.11
C GLN A 241 -17.80 -13.16 21.63
N CYS A 242 -18.45 -14.27 21.27
CA CYS A 242 -19.09 -14.43 19.98
C CYS A 242 -20.38 -13.60 19.95
N LEU A 243 -20.36 -12.48 19.24
CA LEU A 243 -21.50 -11.58 19.09
C LEU A 243 -22.59 -12.22 18.22
N HIS A 244 -22.19 -12.83 17.11
CA HIS A 244 -23.10 -13.44 16.16
C HIS A 244 -22.52 -14.69 15.52
N THR A 245 -23.36 -15.71 15.37
CA THR A 245 -23.09 -16.86 14.50
C THR A 245 -24.06 -16.78 13.32
N ILE A 246 -23.51 -16.72 12.11
CA ILE A 246 -24.25 -16.61 10.86
C ILE A 246 -24.13 -17.96 10.15
N PRO A 247 -25.23 -18.74 10.07
CA PRO A 247 -25.22 -19.95 9.27
C PRO A 247 -25.15 -19.59 7.79
N THR A 248 -24.26 -20.27 7.06
CA THR A 248 -24.16 -20.20 5.60
C THR A 248 -24.58 -21.54 5.00
N TYR A 249 -24.98 -21.53 3.72
CA TYR A 249 -25.39 -22.76 3.04
C TYR A 249 -24.21 -23.69 2.73
N ASP A 250 -23.01 -23.12 2.62
CA ASP A 250 -21.79 -23.83 2.27
C ASP A 250 -20.61 -23.25 3.05
N ARG A 251 -19.45 -23.89 2.89
CA ARG A 251 -18.17 -23.49 3.48
C ARG A 251 -17.83 -22.05 3.11
N VAL A 252 -17.35 -21.30 4.09
CA VAL A 252 -16.92 -19.92 3.89
C VAL A 252 -15.46 -19.93 3.47
N TRP A 253 -15.15 -19.20 2.40
CA TRP A 253 -13.80 -19.14 1.82
C TRP A 253 -13.15 -17.78 1.99
N SER A 254 -13.95 -16.72 2.05
CA SER A 254 -13.44 -15.37 2.23
C SER A 254 -14.44 -14.51 2.98
N VAL A 255 -13.90 -13.66 3.86
CA VAL A 255 -14.61 -12.62 4.58
C VAL A 255 -13.87 -11.31 4.40
N ALA A 256 -14.61 -10.21 4.29
CA ALA A 256 -14.05 -8.87 4.16
C ALA A 256 -14.97 -7.84 4.83
N ILE A 257 -14.43 -7.08 5.76
CA ILE A 257 -15.10 -5.97 6.43
C ILE A 257 -14.89 -4.72 5.59
N SER A 258 -15.95 -3.93 5.41
CA SER A 258 -15.85 -2.71 4.62
C SER A 258 -14.91 -1.69 5.28
N PRO A 259 -14.14 -0.93 4.48
CA PRO A 259 -13.30 0.14 5.00
C PRO A 259 -14.05 1.18 5.84
N SER A 260 -15.30 1.50 5.50
CA SER A 260 -16.14 2.45 6.24
C SER A 260 -16.94 1.82 7.38
N LEU A 261 -16.70 0.54 7.71
CA LEU A 261 -17.40 -0.20 8.78
C LEU A 261 -18.94 -0.19 8.64
N TRP A 262 -19.48 -0.07 7.43
CA TRP A 262 -20.94 -0.08 7.21
C TRP A 262 -21.50 -1.49 6.99
N TYR A 263 -20.71 -2.41 6.44
CA TYR A 263 -21.08 -3.82 6.29
C TYR A 263 -19.88 -4.75 6.43
N VAL A 264 -20.19 -6.02 6.62
CA VAL A 264 -19.31 -7.17 6.46
C VAL A 264 -19.76 -7.94 5.23
N ARG A 265 -18.85 -8.24 4.31
CA ARG A 265 -19.10 -9.13 3.16
C ARG A 265 -18.56 -10.52 3.48
N VAL A 266 -19.41 -11.51 3.30
CA VAL A 266 -19.06 -12.93 3.42
C VAL A 266 -19.27 -13.58 2.05
N ILE A 267 -18.25 -14.30 1.57
CA ILE A 267 -18.27 -14.98 0.27
C ILE A 267 -18.16 -16.50 0.51
N TYR A 268 -19.11 -17.26 -0.03
CA TYR A 268 -19.18 -18.72 0.07
C TYR A 268 -19.46 -19.38 -1.29
N LEU A 269 -19.06 -20.65 -1.44
CA LEU A 269 -18.85 -21.27 -2.76
C LEU A 269 -20.06 -21.90 -3.44
N SER A 270 -21.29 -21.75 -2.93
CA SER A 270 -22.48 -22.25 -3.62
C SER A 270 -22.93 -21.32 -4.77
N CYS A 271 -22.04 -21.08 -5.76
CA CYS A 271 -22.21 -20.24 -6.96
C CYS A 271 -21.81 -18.75 -6.83
N GLY A 272 -20.73 -18.43 -6.10
CA GLY A 272 -20.22 -17.03 -6.00
C GLY A 272 -21.17 -16.07 -5.27
N LYS A 273 -22.04 -16.60 -4.41
CA LYS A 273 -23.01 -15.78 -3.67
C LYS A 273 -22.28 -14.94 -2.62
N VAL A 274 -22.49 -13.64 -2.69
CA VAL A 274 -22.00 -12.66 -1.71
C VAL A 274 -23.13 -12.33 -0.76
N GLN A 275 -22.93 -12.58 0.53
CA GLN A 275 -23.83 -12.11 1.58
C GLN A 275 -23.23 -10.85 2.21
N SER A 276 -23.94 -9.73 2.07
CA SER A 276 -23.58 -8.47 2.73
C SER A 276 -24.41 -8.30 4.00
N ILE A 277 -23.73 -8.04 5.12
CA ILE A 277 -24.35 -7.94 6.45
C ILE A 277 -24.08 -6.53 6.98
N PRO A 278 -25.10 -5.72 7.28
CA PRO A 278 -24.89 -4.38 7.81
C PRO A 278 -24.20 -4.45 9.18
N TYR A 279 -23.12 -3.69 9.35
CA TYR A 279 -22.29 -3.65 10.55
C TYR A 279 -23.08 -3.21 11.79
N LYS A 280 -24.08 -2.34 11.63
CA LYS A 280 -24.98 -1.95 12.73
C LYS A 280 -25.76 -3.13 13.31
N ARG A 281 -26.12 -4.15 12.51
CA ARG A 281 -26.73 -5.39 13.03
C ARG A 281 -25.74 -6.27 13.78
N ALA A 282 -24.44 -6.12 13.52
CA ALA A 282 -23.37 -6.81 14.24
C ALA A 282 -23.01 -6.15 15.59
N TYR A 283 -23.40 -4.88 15.78
CA TYR A 283 -23.15 -4.09 17.00
C TYR A 283 -24.41 -3.85 17.86
N SER A 284 -25.63 -4.04 17.34
CA SER A 284 -26.85 -3.58 18.01
C SER A 284 -27.35 -4.54 19.10
N ILE A 285 -26.74 -4.47 20.30
CA ILE A 285 -27.45 -4.23 21.57
C ILE A 285 -26.57 -3.31 22.43
N SER A 286 -26.70 -1.99 22.23
CA SER A 286 -27.06 -1.04 23.29
C SER A 286 -27.03 0.41 22.78
N SER A 287 -28.14 1.09 23.03
CA SER A 287 -28.37 2.54 23.02
C SER A 287 -28.54 3.28 21.69
N ARG A 288 -29.79 3.77 21.52
CA ARG A 288 -30.26 4.97 20.80
C ARG A 288 -30.54 4.83 19.30
N THR A 289 -31.81 4.47 19.07
CA THR A 289 -32.74 4.86 18.00
C THR A 289 -32.35 6.08 17.16
N PHE A 290 -32.30 5.93 15.83
CA PHE A 290 -32.72 6.94 14.86
C PHE A 290 -33.28 6.26 13.58
N PRO A 291 -34.24 6.89 12.88
CA PRO A 291 -35.20 6.19 12.03
C PRO A 291 -34.63 5.84 10.66
N CYS A 292 -34.85 4.59 10.24
CA CYS A 292 -34.62 4.13 8.89
C CYS A 292 -35.68 4.74 7.95
N ARG A 293 -35.26 5.57 6.99
CA ARG A 293 -35.98 5.77 5.73
C ARG A 293 -35.17 5.16 4.60
N ASN A 294 -35.81 4.19 3.94
CA ASN A 294 -35.66 3.71 2.56
C ASN A 294 -34.30 3.92 1.87
N LEU A 295 -33.71 2.81 1.39
CA LEU A 295 -33.45 2.64 -0.04
C LEU A 295 -33.02 1.21 -0.36
N CYS A 296 -33.91 0.52 -1.06
CA CYS A 296 -33.68 -0.73 -1.78
C CYS A 296 -32.71 -0.53 -2.95
N LYS A 297 -32.11 -1.66 -3.37
CA LYS A 297 -31.59 -1.97 -4.72
C LYS A 297 -30.51 -1.04 -5.28
N PHE A 298 -29.28 -1.54 -5.34
CA PHE A 298 -28.41 -1.32 -6.51
C PHE A 298 -27.72 -2.63 -6.89
N SER A 299 -28.09 -3.13 -8.06
CA SER A 299 -27.33 -4.08 -8.88
C SER A 299 -26.22 -3.27 -9.55
N LEU A 300 -24.98 -3.76 -9.47
CA LEU A 300 -23.84 -3.18 -10.18
C LEU A 300 -23.66 -3.95 -11.49
N ASN A 301 -23.65 -3.19 -12.60
CA ASN A 301 -23.13 -3.58 -13.91
C ASN A 301 -21.64 -3.89 -13.84
#